data_AF-A0A6B3EQ81-F1
#
_entry.id   AF-A0A6B3EQ81-F1
#
_cell.length_a   1.000
_cell.length_b   1.000
_cell.length_c   1.000
_cell.angle_alpha   90.00
_cell.angle_beta   90.00
_cell.angle_gamma   90.00
#
_symmetry.space_group_name_H-M   'P 1'
#
loop_
_entity.id
_entity.type
_entity.pdbx_description
1 polymer ?
#
loop_
_entity_poly.entity_id
_entity_poly.type
_entity_poly.pdbx_seq_one_letter_code
_entity_poly.pdbx_strand_id
1 'polypeptide(L)' 'MRNDELAAAQAYVRLLEATRAALCDPDDAPLYMPLLVAPIEEADGALRRAGLSGNESRFFDLVRSLRPSMSDSGH' A
#
# COMPACT_ATOMS: atom_id res chain seq x y z
N MET A 1 -14.54 7.18 -9.90
CA MET A 1 -14.86 6.56 -8.60
C MET A 1 -14.31 5.12 -8.49
N ARG A 2 -14.90 4.09 -9.11
CA ARG A 2 -14.37 2.70 -9.02
C ARG A 2 -12.90 2.56 -9.50
N ASN A 3 -12.54 3.28 -10.57
CA ASN A 3 -11.16 3.31 -11.08
C ASN A 3 -10.20 4.02 -10.12
N ASP A 4 -10.66 5.05 -9.41
CA ASP A 4 -9.86 5.78 -8.43
C ASP A 4 -9.64 4.94 -7.16
N GLU A 5 -10.66 4.19 -6.72
CA GLU A 5 -10.56 3.24 -5.62
C GLU A 5 -9.59 2.10 -5.95
N LEU A 6 -9.61 1.56 -7.19
CA LEU A 6 -8.65 0.56 -7.64
C LEU A 6 -7.23 1.14 -7.71
N ALA A 7 -7.06 2.36 -8.21
CA ALA A 7 -5.77 3.04 -8.24
C ALA A 7 -5.22 3.27 -6.82
N ALA A 8 -6.08 3.65 -5.87
CA ALA A 8 -5.72 3.79 -4.47
C ALA A 8 -5.28 2.46 -3.86
N ALA A 9 -6.03 1.38 -4.09
CA ALA A 9 -5.66 0.05 -3.61
C ALA A 9 -4.32 -0.42 -4.21
N GLN A 10 -4.08 -0.17 -5.50
CA GLN A 10 -2.81 -0.49 -6.17
C GLN A 10 -1.63 0.33 -5.62
N ALA A 11 -1.83 1.63 -5.35
CA ALA A 11 -0.81 2.48 -4.76
C ALA A 11 -0.45 2.03 -3.34
N TYR A 12 -1.45 1.67 -2.54
CA TYR A 12 -1.25 1.12 -1.20
C TYR A 12 -0.52 -0.21 -1.20
N VAL A 13 -0.85 -1.13 -2.12
CA VAL A 13 -0.10 -2.39 -2.28
C VAL A 13 1.37 -2.13 -2.60
N ARG A 14 1.66 -1.19 -3.50
CA ARG A 14 3.05 -0.81 -3.81
C ARG A 14 3.78 -0.21 -2.62
N LEU A 15 3.12 0.63 -1.83
CA LEU A 15 3.68 1.16 -0.59
C LEU A 15 4.00 0.05 0.41
N LEU A 16 3.12 -0.95 0.57
CA LEU A 16 3.37 -2.10 1.44
C LEU A 16 4.59 -2.91 0.98
N GLU A 17 4.70 -3.22 -0.31
CA GLU A 17 5.85 -3.96 -0.84
C GLU A 17 7.15 -3.16 -0.71
N ALA A 18 7.12 -1.86 -1.00
CA ALA A 18 8.28 -0.98 -0.86
C ALA A 18 8.73 -0.90 0.61
N THR A 19 7.78 -0.76 1.54
CA THR A 19 8.05 -0.74 2.98
C THR A 19 8.64 -2.06 3.45
N ARG A 20 8.09 -3.19 2.99
CA ARG A 20 8.62 -4.54 3.29
C ARG A 20 10.04 -4.71 2.77
N ALA A 21 10.32 -4.25 1.55
CA ALA A 21 11.66 -4.32 0.96
C ALA A 21 12.65 -3.44 1.74
N ALA A 22 12.26 -2.21 2.09
CA ALA A 22 13.11 -1.27 2.83
C ALA A 22 13.39 -1.71 4.27
N LEU A 23 12.52 -2.55 4.86
CA LEU A 23 12.68 -3.11 6.21
C LEU A 23 13.19 -4.56 6.21
N CYS A 24 13.52 -5.12 5.04
CA CYS A 24 13.94 -6.52 4.92
C CYS A 24 15.27 -6.77 5.64
N ASP A 25 16.19 -5.81 5.57
CA ASP A 25 17.44 -5.79 6.32
C ASP A 25 17.48 -4.55 7.24
N PRO A 26 17.53 -4.73 8.57
CA PRO A 26 17.61 -3.62 9.52
C PRO A 26 18.86 -2.74 9.36
N ASP A 27 19.98 -3.31 8.90
CA ASP A 27 21.24 -2.57 8.77
C ASP A 27 21.21 -1.61 7.57
N ASP A 28 20.50 -2.01 6.51
CA ASP A 28 20.30 -1.17 5.32
C ASP A 28 19.05 -0.28 5.41
N ALA A 29 18.17 -0.48 6.39
CA ALA A 29 16.94 0.30 6.53
C ALA A 29 17.16 1.83 6.51
N PRO A 30 18.18 2.41 7.19
CA PRO A 30 18.46 3.85 7.09
C PRO A 30 18.74 4.34 5.66
N LEU A 31 19.29 3.49 4.79
CA LEU A 31 19.56 3.80 3.39
C LEU A 31 18.27 3.81 2.55
N TYR A 32 17.34 2.91 2.84
CA TYR A 32 16.14 2.71 2.03
C TYR A 32 14.89 3.47 2.52
N MET A 33 14.82 3.83 3.81
CA MET A 33 13.69 4.60 4.37
C MET A 33 13.39 5.89 3.58
N PRO A 34 14.37 6.71 3.15
CA PRO A 34 14.09 7.92 2.36
C PRO A 34 13.40 7.64 1.02
N LEU A 35 13.56 6.44 0.44
CA LEU A 35 12.91 6.06 -0.82
C LEU A 35 11.40 5.83 -0.67
N LEU A 36 10.88 5.73 0.57
CA LEU A 36 9.46 5.55 0.83
C LEU A 36 8.63 6.84 0.67
N VAL A 37 9.27 8.01 0.55
CA VAL A 37 8.56 9.30 0.39
C VAL A 37 7.63 9.28 -0.82
N ALA A 38 8.15 8.90 -1.99
CA ALA A 38 7.37 8.87 -3.23
C ALA A 38 6.16 7.91 -3.16
N PRO A 39 6.28 6.63 -2.74
CA PRO A 39 5.12 5.75 -2.63
C PRO A 39 4.13 6.16 -1.52
N ILE A 40 4.58 6.85 -0.46
CA ILE A 40 3.67 7.45 0.55
C ILE A 40 2.82 8.55 -0.10
N GLU A 41 3.46 9.52 -0.75
CA GLU A 41 2.76 10.62 -1.43
C GLU A 41 1.79 10.12 -2.50
N GLU A 42 2.18 9.08 -3.23
CA GLU A 42 1.34 8.47 -4.25
C GLU A 42 0.10 7.80 -3.64
N ALA A 43 0.26 7.01 -2.58
CA ALA A 43 -0.84 6.35 -1.89
C ALA A 43 -1.81 7.39 -1.31
N ASP A 44 -1.30 8.42 -0.63
CA ASP A 44 -2.10 9.52 -0.07
C ASP A 44 -2.87 10.28 -1.16
N GLY A 45 -2.20 10.59 -2.28
CA GLY A 45 -2.82 11.26 -3.42
C GLY A 45 -3.89 10.42 -4.10
N ALA A 46 -3.71 9.10 -4.19
CA ALA A 46 -4.69 8.19 -4.75
C ALA A 46 -5.90 8.00 -3.82
N LEU A 47 -5.67 7.87 -2.51
CA LEU A 47 -6.73 7.82 -1.49
C LEU A 47 -7.59 9.09 -1.53
N ARG A 48 -6.96 10.27 -1.58
CA ARG A 48 -7.67 11.55 -1.66
C ARG A 48 -8.53 11.67 -2.93
N ARG A 49 -8.02 11.23 -4.08
CA ARG A 49 -8.77 11.22 -5.35
C ARG A 49 -9.96 10.26 -5.31
N ALA A 50 -9.83 9.15 -4.60
CA ALA A 50 -10.93 8.20 -4.38
C ALA A 50 -11.93 8.67 -3.29
N GLY A 51 -11.63 9.74 -2.57
CA GLY A 51 -12.43 10.19 -1.42
C GLY A 51 -12.33 9.22 -0.22
N LEU A 52 -11.20 8.54 -0.09
CA LEU A 52 -10.90 7.57 0.96
C LEU A 52 -9.91 8.14 1.97
N SER A 53 -10.03 7.70 3.22
CA SER A 53 -9.07 7.93 4.30
C SER A 53 -8.06 6.79 4.45
N GLY A 54 -8.29 5.63 3.81
CA GLY A 54 -7.40 4.47 3.85
C GLY A 54 -7.65 3.51 5.01
N ASN A 55 -8.81 3.62 5.67
CA ASN A 55 -9.23 2.77 6.79
C ASN A 55 -10.58 2.07 6.55
N GLU A 56 -11.18 2.28 5.38
CA GLU A 56 -12.49 1.76 5.04
C GLU A 56 -12.43 0.27 4.70
N SER A 57 -13.41 -0.51 5.19
CA SER A 57 -13.48 -1.95 4.90
C SER A 57 -13.51 -2.25 3.39
N ARG A 58 -14.29 -1.47 2.63
CA ARG A 58 -14.37 -1.61 1.16
C ARG A 58 -13.01 -1.43 0.46
N PHE A 59 -12.16 -0.57 1.01
CA PHE A 59 -10.83 -0.35 0.47
C PHE A 59 -9.92 -1.55 0.75
N PHE A 60 -9.98 -2.10 1.97
CA PHE A 60 -9.25 -3.32 2.31
C PHE A 60 -9.73 -4.55 1.53
N ASP A 61 -11.02 -4.64 1.20
CA ASP A 61 -11.54 -5.70 0.32
C ASP A 61 -10.92 -5.62 -1.09
N LEU A 62 -10.76 -4.41 -1.63
CA LEU A 62 -10.05 -4.19 -2.89
C LEU A 62 -8.57 -4.57 -2.78
N VAL A 63 -7.88 -4.14 -1.72
CA VAL A 63 -6.48 -4.51 -1.46
C VAL A 63 -6.31 -6.04 -1.40
N ARG A 64 -7.21 -6.75 -0.71
CA ARG A 64 -7.21 -8.23 -0.63
C ARG A 64 -7.43 -8.88 -1.99
N SER A 65 -8.31 -8.32 -2.83
CA SER A 65 -8.51 -8.82 -4.19
C SER A 65 -7.26 -8.66 -5.08
N LEU A 66 -6.46 -7.61 -4.85
CA LEU A 66 -5.22 -7.35 -5.57
C LEU A 66 -4.04 -8.18 -5.05
N ARG A 67 -4.06 -8.56 -3.76
CA ARG A 67 -3.07 -9.44 -3.11
C ARG A 67 -3.72 -10.62 -2.40
N PRO A 68 -4.04 -11.71 -3.12
CA PRO A 68 -4.61 -12.91 -2.49
C PRO A 68 -3.66 -13.56 -1.48
N SER A 69 -2.34 -13.36 -1.63
CA SER A 69 -1.31 -13.99 -0.78
C SER A 69 -1.19 -13.44 0.65
N MET A 70 -1.95 -12.41 1.04
CA MET A 70 -2.01 -11.95 2.44
C MET A 70 -3.08 -12.70 3.27
N SER A 71 -3.91 -13.54 2.64
CA SER A 71 -4.85 -14.42 3.36
C SER A 71 -4.25 -15.74 3.84
N ASP A 72 -3.00 -16.06 3.47
CA ASP A 72 -2.40 -17.38 3.71
C ASP A 72 -1.32 -17.40 4.81
N SER A 73 -1.47 -16.56 5.84
CA SER A 73 -0.65 -16.62 7.07
C SER A 73 -1.46 -17.07 8.28
N GLY A 74 -2.47 -17.92 8.04
CA GLY A 74 -3.30 -18.55 9.05
C GLY A 74 -3.36 -20.06 8.86
N HIS A 75 -2.22 -20.75 8.96
CA HIS A 75 -2.17 -22.16 9.29
C HIS A 75 -0.97 -22.44 10.18
#